data_AF-A0A4Q7CLN2-F1
#
_entry.id   AF-A0A4Q7CLN2-F1
#
_cell.length_a   1.000
_cell.length_b   1.000
_cell.length_c   1.000
_cell.angle_alpha   90.00
_cell.angle_beta   90.00
_cell.angle_gamma   90.00
#
_symmetry.space_group_name_H-M   'P 1'
#
loop_
_entity.id
_entity.type
_entity.pdbx_description
1 polymer ?
#
loop_
_entity_poly.entity_id
_entity_poly.type
_entity_poly.pdbx_seq_one_letter_code
_entity_poly.pdbx_strand_id
1 'polypeptide(L)'
;HTLDIWLRKQRDNHSAYAFIKRLIKQFGKPHKVITDQAPSTKVAIAKVIKAFKLKPDCHCTSKYLNNLIEQDHRHIKVRKTRYQSINTAKNTLKGI
;
A
#
# COMPACT_ATOMS: atom_id res chain seq x y z
N HIS A 1 11.52 6.69 -1.22
CA HIS A 1 10.69 7.64 -0.45
C HIS A 1 9.30 7.07 -0.25
N THR A 2 9.04 6.55 0.96
CA THR A 2 7.73 6.08 1.41
C THR A 2 6.78 7.26 1.62
N LEU A 3 5.58 7.23 1.01
CA LEU A 3 4.57 8.28 1.18
C LEU A 3 3.66 8.06 2.40
N ASP A 4 3.32 6.80 2.68
CA ASP A 4 2.36 6.44 3.72
C ASP A 4 2.54 4.97 4.10
N ILE A 5 2.23 4.64 5.35
CA ILE A 5 2.29 3.27 5.88
C ILE A 5 0.98 3.00 6.60
N TRP A 6 0.28 1.96 6.18
CA TRP A 6 -0.92 1.53 6.88
C TRP A 6 -0.77 0.16 7.54
N LEU A 7 -0.90 0.17 8.86
CA LEU A 7 -0.83 -1.02 9.69
C LEU A 7 -2.25 -1.53 10.02
N ARG A 8 -2.51 -2.80 9.70
CA ARG A 8 -3.77 -3.52 9.99
C ARG A 8 -3.46 -4.91 10.52
N LYS A 9 -4.35 -5.43 11.39
CA LYS A 9 -4.25 -6.80 11.95
C LYS A 9 -4.44 -7.89 10.90
N GLN A 10 -5.34 -7.65 9.94
CA GLN A 10 -5.64 -8.57 8.84
C GLN A 10 -5.42 -7.86 7.51
N ARG A 11 -4.92 -8.61 6.52
CA ARG A 11 -4.76 -8.15 5.14
C ARG A 11 -5.98 -8.57 4.33
N ASP A 12 -7.02 -7.75 4.38
CA ASP A 12 -8.27 -7.97 3.67
C ASP A 12 -8.39 -7.04 2.44
N ASN A 13 -9.27 -7.43 1.51
CA ASN A 13 -9.54 -6.68 0.29
C ASN A 13 -10.08 -5.27 0.60
N HIS A 14 -10.81 -5.14 1.71
CA HIS A 14 -11.38 -3.86 2.14
C HIS A 14 -10.29 -2.90 2.64
N SER A 15 -9.33 -3.35 3.44
CA SER A 15 -8.20 -2.50 3.83
C SER A 15 -7.35 -2.13 2.62
N ALA A 16 -7.05 -3.05 1.70
CA ALA A 16 -6.30 -2.69 0.50
C ALA A 16 -7.02 -1.58 -0.31
N TYR A 17 -8.34 -1.68 -0.48
CA TYR A 17 -9.14 -0.67 -1.18
C TYR A 17 -9.12 0.69 -0.47
N ALA A 18 -9.38 0.70 0.84
CA ALA A 18 -9.40 1.93 1.61
C ALA A 18 -8.04 2.64 1.63
N PHE A 19 -6.94 1.89 1.49
CA PHE A 19 -5.58 2.41 1.53
C PHE A 19 -5.33 3.24 0.28
N ILE A 20 -5.56 2.59 -0.86
CA ILE A 20 -5.35 3.17 -2.18
C ILE A 20 -6.33 4.32 -2.37
N LYS A 21 -7.58 4.19 -1.91
CA LYS A 21 -8.57 5.28 -1.91
C LYS A 21 -8.08 6.51 -1.13
N ARG A 22 -7.46 6.31 0.05
CA ARG A 22 -6.89 7.41 0.85
C ARG A 22 -5.77 8.12 0.09
N LEU A 23 -4.85 7.35 -0.48
CA LEU A 23 -3.72 7.89 -1.26
C LEU A 23 -4.20 8.71 -2.46
N ILE A 24 -5.17 8.20 -3.23
CA ILE A 24 -5.70 8.92 -4.40
C ILE A 24 -6.40 10.21 -4.00
N LYS A 25 -7.09 10.23 -2.86
CA LYS A 25 -7.72 11.46 -2.35
C LYS A 25 -6.69 12.50 -1.91
N GLN A 26 -5.59 12.06 -1.33
CA GLN A 26 -4.56 12.96 -0.77
C GLN A 26 -3.60 13.46 -1.85
N PHE A 27 -3.15 12.59 -2.74
CA PHE A 27 -2.11 12.88 -3.74
C PHE A 27 -2.65 13.03 -5.17
N GLY A 28 -3.96 12.83 -5.38
CA GLY A 28 -4.60 12.92 -6.69
C GLY A 28 -4.59 11.61 -7.48
N LYS A 29 -5.01 11.69 -8.74
CA LYS A 29 -5.15 10.51 -9.61
C LYS A 29 -3.77 10.01 -10.07
N PRO A 30 -3.44 8.72 -9.85
CA PRO A 30 -2.17 8.17 -10.28
C PRO A 30 -2.16 7.95 -11.79
N HIS A 31 -1.02 8.19 -12.42
CA HIS A 31 -0.80 7.82 -13.82
C HIS A 31 -0.57 6.32 -13.98
N LYS A 32 0.16 5.71 -13.02
CA LYS A 32 0.47 4.28 -12.98
C LYS A 32 0.42 3.78 -11.54
N VAL A 33 -0.11 2.57 -11.35
CA VAL A 33 -0.20 1.88 -10.07
C VAL A 33 0.50 0.54 -10.20
N ILE A 34 1.56 0.36 -9.41
CA ILE A 34 2.33 -0.88 -9.35
C ILE A 34 1.96 -1.57 -8.05
N THR A 35 1.52 -2.83 -8.13
CA THR A 35 1.26 -3.65 -6.94
C THR A 35 1.99 -4.99 -7.01
N ASP A 36 2.06 -5.65 -5.86
CA ASP A 36 2.37 -7.07 -5.78
C ASP A 36 1.28 -7.93 -6.46
N GLN A 37 1.56 -9.23 -6.58
CA GLN A 37 0.60 -10.20 -7.13
C GLN A 37 -0.36 -10.76 -6.07
N ALA A 38 -0.62 -10.01 -4.99
CA ALA A 38 -1.52 -10.49 -3.95
C ALA A 38 -3.00 -10.50 -4.44
N PRO A 39 -3.79 -11.53 -4.07
CA PRO A 39 -5.20 -11.58 -4.47
C PRO A 39 -6.01 -10.37 -3.96
N SER A 40 -5.68 -9.88 -2.76
CA SER A 40 -6.39 -8.76 -2.13
C SER A 40 -6.13 -7.42 -2.80
N THR A 41 -4.92 -7.20 -3.32
CA THR A 41 -4.56 -5.98 -4.05
C THR A 41 -5.22 -5.94 -5.42
N LYS A 42 -5.32 -7.10 -6.12
CA LYS A 42 -6.02 -7.21 -7.40
C LYS A 42 -7.49 -6.78 -7.29
N VAL A 43 -8.22 -7.29 -6.30
CA VAL A 43 -9.64 -6.93 -6.08
C VAL A 43 -9.79 -5.46 -5.69
N ALA A 44 -8.90 -4.95 -4.85
CA ALA A 44 -8.91 -3.54 -4.44
C ALA A 44 -8.67 -2.59 -5.63
N ILE A 45 -7.68 -2.88 -6.47
CA ILE A 45 -7.35 -2.07 -7.66
C ILE A 45 -8.52 -2.03 -8.64
N ALA A 46 -9.15 -3.17 -8.94
CA ALA A 46 -10.30 -3.21 -9.84
C ALA A 46 -11.44 -2.29 -9.34
N LYS A 47 -11.70 -2.29 -8.02
CA LYS A 47 -12.67 -1.38 -7.40
C LYS A 47 -12.25 0.08 -7.50
N VAL A 48 -10.97 0.38 -7.29
CA VAL A 48 -10.42 1.74 -7.39
C VAL A 48 -10.50 2.29 -8.82
N ILE A 49 -10.11 1.50 -9.82
CA ILE A 49 -10.17 1.91 -11.23
C ILE A 49 -11.61 2.30 -11.59
N LYS A 50 -12.59 1.48 -11.20
CA LYS A 50 -14.02 1.78 -11.41
C LYS A 50 -14.47 3.03 -10.64
N ALA A 51 -14.08 3.16 -9.37
CA ALA A 51 -14.51 4.26 -8.50
C ALA A 51 -13.97 5.63 -8.93
N PHE A 52 -12.73 5.69 -9.40
CA PHE A 52 -12.05 6.94 -9.75
C PHE A 52 -11.98 7.21 -11.26
N LYS A 53 -12.60 6.35 -12.08
CA LYS A 53 -12.58 6.38 -13.55
C LYS A 53 -11.13 6.48 -14.06
N LEU A 54 -10.25 5.63 -13.51
CA LEU A 54 -8.86 5.54 -13.97
C LEU A 54 -8.80 4.77 -15.28
N LYS A 55 -7.72 4.95 -16.04
CA LYS A 55 -7.52 4.18 -17.26
C LYS A 55 -7.29 2.69 -16.91
N PRO A 56 -7.85 1.73 -17.66
CA PRO A 56 -7.69 0.31 -17.34
C PRO A 56 -6.24 -0.19 -17.37
N ASP A 57 -5.41 0.43 -18.21
CA ASP A 57 -3.98 0.17 -18.41
C ASP A 57 -3.08 0.80 -17.33
N CYS A 58 -3.65 1.56 -16.39
CA CYS A 58 -2.88 2.21 -15.33
C CYS A 58 -2.30 1.22 -14.31
N HIS A 59 -2.78 -0.03 -14.28
CA HIS A 59 -2.32 -1.04 -13.33
C HIS A 59 -1.32 -2.01 -13.96
N CYS A 60 -0.23 -2.27 -13.25
CA CYS A 60 0.71 -3.33 -13.60
C CYS A 60 1.19 -4.07 -12.36
N THR A 61 1.48 -5.36 -12.52
CA THR A 61 2.24 -6.13 -11.53
C THR A 61 3.65 -6.31 -12.06
N SER A 62 4.66 -5.95 -11.27
CA SER A 62 6.06 -6.10 -11.65
C SER A 62 6.86 -6.52 -10.44
N LYS A 63 7.44 -7.72 -10.50
CA LYS A 63 8.27 -8.27 -9.43
C LYS A 63 9.46 -7.36 -9.13
N TYR A 64 10.12 -6.85 -10.18
CA TYR A 64 11.28 -5.97 -10.03
C TYR A 64 10.93 -4.65 -9.33
N LEU A 65 9.86 -3.98 -9.76
CA LEU A 65 9.43 -2.72 -9.17
C LEU A 65 8.91 -2.91 -7.75
N ASN A 66 8.23 -4.04 -7.48
CA ASN A 66 7.84 -4.39 -6.13
C ASN A 66 9.07 -4.62 -5.23
N ASN A 67 10.10 -5.31 -5.72
CA ASN A 67 11.35 -5.51 -4.97
C ASN A 67 12.04 -4.18 -4.61
N LEU A 68 12.00 -3.19 -5.51
CA LEU A 68 12.56 -1.86 -5.24
C LEU A 68 11.82 -1.14 -4.11
N ILE A 69 10.48 -1.19 -4.11
CA ILE A 69 9.64 -0.65 -3.03
C ILE A 69 9.89 -1.41 -1.72
N GLU A 70 10.01 -2.73 -1.80
CA GLU A 70 10.31 -3.56 -0.63
C GLU A 70 11.67 -3.26 -0.01
N GLN A 71 12.64 -2.86 -0.83
CA GLN A 71 13.96 -2.41 -0.40
C GLN A 71 13.91 -1.02 0.25
N ASP A 72 13.16 -0.06 -0.31
CA ASP A 72 12.96 1.27 0.31
C ASP A 72 12.36 1.14 1.72
N HIS A 73 11.48 0.15 1.91
CA HIS A 73 10.87 -0.13 3.21
C HIS A 73 11.75 -0.94 4.17
N ARG A 74 12.99 -1.30 3.81
CA ARG A 74 13.86 -2.17 4.65
C ARG A 74 14.12 -1.56 6.03
N HIS A 75 14.38 -0.25 6.11
CA HIS A 75 14.58 0.43 7.39
C HIS A 75 13.35 0.37 8.30
N ILE A 76 12.15 0.45 7.73
CA ILE A 76 10.88 0.32 8.45
C ILE A 76 10.66 -1.15 8.87
N LYS A 77 10.93 -2.11 7.97
CA LYS A 77 10.80 -3.54 8.24
C LYS A 77 11.76 -4.02 9.34
N VAL A 78 12.98 -3.47 9.43
CA VAL A 78 13.94 -3.81 10.51
C VAL A 78 13.39 -3.39 11.88
N ARG A 79 12.64 -2.29 11.97
CA ARG A 79 11.97 -1.88 13.21
C ARG A 79 10.79 -2.80 13.57
N LYS A 80 10.28 -3.60 12.62
CA LYS A 80 9.13 -4.51 12.81
C LYS A 80 9.36 -5.58 13.86
N THR A 81 10.58 -6.10 13.98
CA THR A 81 10.92 -7.11 15.00
C THR A 81 10.79 -6.59 16.43
N ARG A 82 10.78 -5.25 16.62
CA ARG A 82 10.56 -4.61 17.94
C ARG A 82 9.08 -4.32 18.23
N TYR A 83 8.18 -4.55 17.28
CA TYR A 83 6.75 -4.26 17.47
C TYR A 83 6.08 -5.41 18.20
N GLN A 84 5.97 -5.30 19.53
CA GLN A 84 5.27 -6.29 20.35
C GLN A 84 3.73 -6.24 20.17
N SER A 85 3.19 -5.11 19.70
CA SER A 85 1.76 -4.97 19.39
C SER A 85 1.52 -3.97 18.25
N ILE A 86 0.32 -4.00 17.66
CA ILE A 86 -0.12 -3.02 16.66
C ILE A 86 -0.10 -1.60 17.23
N ASN A 87 -0.41 -1.41 18.51
CA ASN A 87 -0.39 -0.11 19.17
C ASN A 87 1.05 0.43 19.29
N THR A 88 1.99 -0.43 19.68
CA THR A 88 3.42 -0.09 19.75
C THR A 88 3.97 0.30 18.38
N ALA A 89 3.60 -0.45 17.34
CA ALA A 89 3.97 -0.14 15.96
C ALA A 89 3.35 1.18 15.48
N LYS A 90 2.07 1.43 15.77
CA LYS A 90 1.37 2.67 15.40
C LYS A 90 2.03 3.91 16.02
N ASN A 91 2.41 3.84 17.29
CA ASN A 91 3.11 4.94 17.97
C ASN A 91 4.50 5.19 17.36
N THR A 92 5.23 4.13 17.01
CA THR A 92 6.55 4.25 16.36
C THR A 92 6.45 4.84 14.96
N LEU A 93 5.45 4.42 14.18
CA LEU A 93 5.21 4.91 12.82
C LEU A 93 4.69 6.36 12.79
N LYS A 94 4.12 6.88 13.88
CA LYS A 94 3.67 8.29 13.99
C LYS A 94 4.84 9.28 14.02
N GLY A 95 6.03 8.83 14.42
CA GLY A 95 7.25 9.64 14.51
C GLY A 95 8.22 9.46 13.34
N ILE A 96 7.78 8.83 12.25
CA ILE A 96 8.51 8.73 10.97
C ILE A 96 7.83 9.70 10.00
#